data_AF-A0A7S3H4S2-F1
#
_entry.id   AF-A0A7S3H4S2-F1
#
_cell.length_a   1.000
_cell.length_b   1.000
_cell.length_c   1.000
_cell.angle_alpha   90.00
_cell.angle_beta   90.00
_cell.angle_gamma   90.00
#
_symmetry.space_group_name_H-M   'P 1'
#
loop_
_entity.id
_entity.type
_entity.pdbx_description
1 polymer ?
#
loop_
_entity_poly.entity_id
_entity_poly.type
_entity_poly.pdbx_seq_one_letter_code
_entity_poly.pdbx_strand_id
1 'polypeptide(L)'
;KLLGAVGVPKAKIEQLAKDIIALSAKHGLDTCGIPGGKKCKSGRSGHMLQIFLRRELCDQFVYPAFPFGSPDKKRDLPLSKYLTDKEPVEGQVRITLNPDVFLRASYARMFTYSADPTYYKNRPEFIKEMIGLLDP
;
A
#
# COMPACT_ATOMS: atom_id res chain seq x y z
N LYS A 1 8.17 -7.58 -15.61
CA LYS A 1 6.81 -8.20 -15.72
C LYS A 1 5.72 -7.16 -15.52
N LEU A 2 5.66 -6.45 -14.39
CA LEU A 2 4.66 -5.40 -14.15
C LEU A 2 4.65 -4.29 -15.21
N LEU A 3 5.82 -3.70 -15.52
CA LEU A 3 5.93 -2.63 -16.54
C LEU A 3 5.34 -3.04 -17.90
N GLY A 4 5.61 -4.27 -18.36
CA GLY A 4 5.02 -4.78 -19.60
C GLY A 4 3.51 -5.01 -19.50
N ALA A 5 2.99 -5.41 -18.32
CA ALA A 5 1.56 -5.60 -18.10
C ALA A 5 0.78 -4.29 -18.07
N VAL A 6 1.42 -3.17 -17.70
CA VAL A 6 0.83 -1.82 -17.72
C VAL A 6 1.11 -1.06 -19.03
N GLY A 7 1.53 -1.76 -20.09
CA GLY A 7 1.63 -1.20 -21.43
C GLY A 7 2.97 -0.53 -21.79
N VAL A 8 4.00 -0.62 -20.95
CA VAL A 8 5.34 -0.08 -21.29
C VAL A 8 5.93 -0.86 -22.48
N PRO A 9 6.39 -0.19 -23.56
CA PRO A 9 7.02 -0.85 -24.70
C PRO A 9 8.21 -1.71 -24.29
N LYS A 10 8.29 -2.94 -24.81
CA LYS A 10 9.33 -3.92 -24.43
C LYS A 10 10.75 -3.34 -24.49
N ALA A 11 11.05 -2.55 -25.52
CA ALA A 11 12.36 -1.92 -25.70
C ALA A 11 12.74 -0.92 -24.60
N LYS A 12 11.75 -0.31 -23.92
CA LYS A 12 11.97 0.67 -22.83
C LYS A 12 12.00 0.03 -21.44
N ILE A 13 11.50 -1.21 -21.28
CA ILE A 13 11.30 -1.83 -19.95
C ILE A 13 12.61 -1.93 -19.17
N GLU A 14 13.70 -2.34 -19.80
CA GLU A 14 14.97 -2.56 -19.10
C GLU A 14 15.53 -1.23 -18.57
N GLN A 15 15.57 -0.20 -19.41
CA GLN A 15 16.09 1.11 -19.03
C GLN A 15 15.20 1.73 -17.94
N LEU A 16 13.87 1.74 -18.14
CA LEU A 16 12.94 2.28 -17.17
C LEU A 16 13.04 1.57 -15.81
N ALA A 17 13.24 0.25 -15.79
CA ALA A 17 13.46 -0.48 -14.53
C ALA A 17 14.74 -0.03 -13.81
N LYS A 18 15.84 0.20 -14.54
CA LYS A 18 17.08 0.73 -13.97
C LYS A 18 16.88 2.14 -13.41
N ASP A 19 16.17 3.00 -14.14
CA ASP A 19 15.90 4.37 -13.74
C ASP A 19 15.01 4.43 -12.49
N ILE A 20 14.00 3.58 -12.40
CA ILE A 20 13.14 3.45 -11.20
C ILE A 20 13.97 3.03 -9.99
N ILE A 21 14.88 2.06 -10.14
CA ILE A 21 15.74 1.61 -9.03
C ILE A 21 16.70 2.72 -8.61
N ALA A 22 17.31 3.41 -9.58
CA ALA A 22 18.21 4.53 -9.32
C ALA A 22 17.49 5.67 -8.59
N LEU A 23 16.29 6.04 -9.04
CA LEU A 23 15.45 7.04 -8.40
C LEU A 23 15.05 6.61 -6.98
N SER A 24 14.63 5.36 -6.80
CA SER A 24 14.31 4.81 -5.47
C SER A 24 15.50 4.94 -4.51
N ALA A 25 16.69 4.55 -4.96
CA ALA A 25 17.92 4.67 -4.17
C ALA A 25 18.29 6.12 -3.85
N LYS A 26 18.11 7.05 -4.81
CA LYS A 26 18.34 8.50 -4.62
C LYS A 26 17.51 9.05 -3.46
N HIS A 27 16.24 8.65 -3.35
CA HIS A 27 15.34 9.14 -2.30
C HIS A 27 15.42 8.33 -1.00
N GLY A 28 16.20 7.26 -0.94
CA GLY A 28 16.40 6.44 0.26
C GLY A 28 15.39 5.29 0.42
N LEU A 29 14.61 4.98 -0.61
CA LEU A 29 13.72 3.81 -0.61
C LEU A 29 14.55 2.52 -0.61
N ASP A 30 14.20 1.58 0.26
CA ASP A 30 14.85 0.28 0.29
C ASP A 30 14.47 -0.53 -0.96
N THR A 31 15.49 -0.99 -1.68
CA THR A 31 15.32 -1.78 -2.90
C THR A 31 16.03 -3.13 -2.82
N CYS A 32 16.47 -3.57 -1.63
CA CYS A 32 17.33 -4.75 -1.48
C CYS A 32 16.70 -6.07 -1.98
N GLY A 33 15.37 -6.14 -2.09
CA GLY A 33 14.65 -7.28 -2.65
C GLY A 33 14.65 -7.37 -4.18
N ILE A 34 15.30 -6.45 -4.88
CA ILE A 34 15.31 -6.34 -6.34
C ILE A 34 16.77 -6.46 -6.85
N PRO A 35 17.03 -7.17 -7.98
CA PRO A 35 18.36 -7.20 -8.58
C PRO A 35 18.92 -5.80 -8.81
N GLY A 36 20.13 -5.54 -8.31
CA GLY A 36 20.79 -4.23 -8.40
C GLY A 36 20.31 -3.19 -7.38
N GLY A 37 19.36 -3.53 -6.52
CA GLY A 37 18.87 -2.67 -5.45
C GLY A 37 19.81 -2.60 -4.24
N LYS A 38 19.55 -1.65 -3.35
CA LYS A 38 20.35 -1.37 -2.16
C LYS A 38 19.45 -1.29 -0.93
N LYS A 39 19.98 -1.73 0.21
CA LYS A 39 19.34 -1.51 1.51
C LYS A 39 19.25 -0.02 1.82
N CYS A 40 18.17 0.39 2.47
CA CYS A 40 18.08 1.73 3.04
C CYS A 40 19.16 1.93 4.12
N LYS A 41 19.63 3.17 4.29
CA LYS A 41 20.72 3.48 5.23
C LYS A 41 20.32 3.26 6.68
N SER A 42 19.05 3.46 7.02
CA SER A 42 18.55 3.33 8.39
C SER A 42 18.40 1.87 8.84
N GLY A 43 18.39 0.91 7.91
CA GLY A 43 18.02 -0.48 8.17
C GLY A 43 16.54 -0.68 8.51
N ARG A 44 15.70 0.37 8.41
CA ARG A 44 14.28 0.37 8.76
C ARG A 44 13.42 0.54 7.51
N SER A 45 13.32 -0.52 6.70
CA SER A 45 12.56 -0.52 5.43
C SER A 45 11.05 -0.67 5.58
N GLY A 46 10.53 -0.69 6.81
CA GLY A 46 9.11 -0.90 7.10
C GLY A 46 8.24 0.27 6.63
N HIS A 47 7.10 -0.05 6.03
CA HIS A 47 6.05 0.90 5.69
C HIS A 47 4.76 0.52 6.42
N MET A 48 4.02 1.53 6.85
CA MET A 48 2.71 1.34 7.49
C MET A 48 1.66 2.13 6.72
N LEU A 49 0.56 1.45 6.38
CA LEU A 49 -0.66 2.04 5.87
C LEU A 49 -1.73 1.91 6.95
N GLN A 50 -2.26 3.04 7.41
CA GLN A 50 -3.37 3.09 8.35
C GLN A 50 -4.59 3.62 7.62
N ILE A 51 -5.69 2.87 7.65
CA ILE A 51 -6.95 3.24 7.03
C ILE A 51 -7.98 3.40 8.14
N PHE A 52 -8.49 4.61 8.30
CA PHE A 52 -9.61 4.91 9.18
C PHE A 52 -10.86 5.01 8.33
N LEU A 53 -11.80 4.09 8.52
CA LEU A 53 -13.06 4.04 7.81
C LEU A 53 -14.19 4.41 8.76
N ARG A 54 -15.16 5.20 8.28
CA ARG A 54 -16.40 5.44 9.01
C ARG A 54 -17.11 4.13 9.33
N ARG A 55 -17.60 4.00 10.56
CA ARG A 55 -18.17 2.75 11.07
C ARG A 55 -19.32 2.24 10.20
N GLU A 56 -20.15 3.14 9.69
CA GLU A 56 -21.32 2.82 8.87
C GLU A 56 -20.95 2.18 7.52
N LEU A 57 -19.70 2.35 7.10
CA LEU A 57 -19.15 1.77 5.86
C LEU A 57 -18.43 0.44 6.10
N CYS A 58 -18.22 0.05 7.37
CA CYS A 58 -17.47 -1.14 7.74
C CYS A 58 -18.09 -2.39 7.13
N ASP A 59 -19.37 -2.65 7.38
CA ASP A 59 -20.03 -3.88 6.91
C ASP A 59 -20.28 -3.88 5.39
N GLN A 60 -20.18 -2.72 4.73
CA GLN A 60 -20.35 -2.60 3.29
C GLN A 60 -19.06 -2.88 2.51
N PHE A 61 -17.92 -2.48 3.06
CA PHE A 61 -16.63 -2.55 2.37
C PHE A 61 -15.60 -3.45 3.03
N VAL A 62 -15.90 -3.99 4.21
CA VAL A 62 -14.95 -4.79 4.98
C VAL A 62 -15.61 -6.11 5.37
N TYR A 63 -14.90 -7.20 5.14
CA TYR A 63 -15.37 -8.54 5.48
C TYR A 63 -14.29 -9.35 6.20
N PRO A 64 -14.68 -10.22 7.14
CA PRO A 64 -13.74 -11.11 7.82
C PRO A 64 -13.18 -12.14 6.84
N ALA A 65 -11.86 -12.36 6.91
CA ALA A 65 -11.17 -13.25 5.99
C ALA A 65 -10.00 -13.97 6.65
N PHE A 66 -9.62 -15.09 6.06
CA PHE A 66 -8.36 -15.77 6.30
C PHE A 66 -7.21 -15.10 5.52
N PRO A 67 -5.95 -15.52 5.76
CA PRO A 67 -4.83 -15.18 4.90
C PRO A 67 -5.17 -15.40 3.42
N PHE A 68 -4.62 -14.56 2.55
CA PHE A 68 -4.89 -14.57 1.10
C PHE A 68 -6.34 -14.25 0.68
N GLY A 69 -7.21 -13.85 1.61
CA GLY A 69 -8.51 -13.24 1.29
C GLY A 69 -9.69 -14.21 1.14
N SER A 70 -9.51 -15.47 1.53
CA SER A 70 -10.62 -16.42 1.63
C SER A 70 -11.61 -15.96 2.70
N PRO A 71 -12.93 -15.82 2.41
CA PRO A 71 -13.91 -15.38 3.40
C PRO A 71 -13.97 -16.29 4.64
N ASP A 72 -14.03 -15.67 5.81
CA ASP A 72 -14.17 -16.38 7.08
C ASP A 72 -15.64 -16.50 7.47
N LYS A 73 -16.26 -17.59 7.04
CA LYS A 73 -17.69 -17.88 7.29
C LYS A 73 -18.02 -18.13 8.76
N LYS A 74 -17.04 -18.35 9.64
CA LYS A 74 -17.30 -18.54 11.07
C LYS A 74 -17.55 -17.21 11.77
N ARG A 75 -16.99 -16.13 11.23
CA ARG A 75 -17.20 -14.74 11.69
C ARG A 75 -18.23 -14.00 10.83
N ASP A 76 -19.16 -14.71 10.16
CA ASP A 76 -20.19 -14.17 9.25
C ASP A 76 -21.32 -13.41 9.98
N LEU A 77 -20.90 -12.48 10.83
CA LEU A 77 -21.73 -11.47 11.50
C LEU A 77 -21.35 -10.11 10.90
N PRO A 78 -22.18 -9.06 11.06
CA PRO A 78 -21.73 -7.71 10.76
C PRO A 78 -20.42 -7.44 11.51
N LEU A 79 -19.35 -7.18 10.77
CA LEU A 79 -18.01 -6.98 11.33
C LEU A 79 -18.03 -5.82 12.33
N SER A 80 -18.82 -4.78 12.08
CA SER A 80 -19.02 -3.64 12.97
C SER A 80 -19.60 -4.02 14.34
N LYS A 81 -20.30 -5.15 14.45
CA LYS A 81 -20.78 -5.71 15.72
C LYS A 81 -19.66 -6.45 16.43
N TYR A 82 -18.94 -7.33 15.71
CA TYR A 82 -17.79 -8.06 16.23
C TYR A 82 -16.72 -7.12 16.80
N LEU A 83 -16.42 -6.02 16.10
CA LEU A 83 -15.47 -5.00 16.54
C LEU A 83 -15.89 -4.20 17.78
N THR A 84 -17.14 -4.33 18.22
CA THR A 84 -17.65 -3.64 19.42
C THR A 84 -18.11 -4.59 20.52
N ASP A 85 -17.90 -5.89 20.34
CA ASP A 85 -18.18 -6.87 21.38
C ASP A 85 -17.13 -6.77 22.49
N LYS A 86 -17.40 -7.43 23.62
CA LYS A 86 -16.46 -7.47 24.77
C LYS A 86 -15.34 -8.49 24.58
N GLU A 87 -15.48 -9.35 23.58
CA GLU A 87 -14.48 -10.36 23.24
C GLU A 87 -13.23 -9.72 22.60
N PRO A 88 -12.05 -10.30 22.78
CA PRO A 88 -10.85 -9.87 22.08
C PRO A 88 -11.04 -9.86 20.56
N VAL A 89 -10.64 -8.76 19.92
CA VAL A 89 -10.64 -8.67 18.46
C VAL A 89 -9.46 -9.45 17.91
N GLU A 90 -9.74 -10.48 17.12
CA GLU A 90 -8.75 -11.36 16.51
C GLU A 90 -9.05 -11.68 15.04
N GLY A 91 -8.01 -12.13 14.35
CA GLY A 91 -8.06 -12.55 12.95
C GLY A 91 -7.76 -11.44 11.96
N GLN A 92 -8.12 -11.69 10.69
CA GLN A 92 -7.87 -10.77 9.58
C GLN A 92 -9.18 -10.34 8.94
N VAL A 93 -9.12 -9.19 8.28
CA VAL A 93 -10.21 -8.64 7.48
C VAL A 93 -9.66 -8.23 6.12
N ARG A 94 -10.53 -8.15 5.13
CA ARG A 94 -10.23 -7.59 3.81
C ARG A 94 -11.12 -6.39 3.57
N ILE A 95 -10.55 -5.41 2.88
CA ILE A 95 -11.24 -4.19 2.48
C ILE A 95 -11.41 -4.24 0.96
N THR A 96 -12.65 -4.15 0.50
CA THR A 96 -12.99 -3.93 -0.90
C THR A 96 -12.83 -2.46 -1.22
N LEU A 97 -11.75 -2.11 -1.94
CA LEU A 97 -11.42 -0.73 -2.25
C LEU A 97 -12.37 -0.18 -3.33
N ASN A 98 -13.32 0.66 -2.93
CA ASN A 98 -14.12 1.49 -3.83
C ASN A 98 -13.56 2.93 -3.88
N PRO A 99 -13.00 3.40 -5.01
CA PRO A 99 -12.44 4.75 -5.12
C PRO A 99 -13.40 5.87 -4.68
N ASP A 100 -14.70 5.77 -4.99
CA ASP A 100 -15.69 6.80 -4.63
C ASP A 100 -15.88 6.96 -3.13
N VAL A 101 -15.49 5.94 -2.35
CA VAL A 101 -15.55 5.94 -0.89
C VAL A 101 -14.20 6.30 -0.31
N PHE A 102 -13.14 5.61 -0.76
CA PHE A 102 -11.82 5.72 -0.15
C PHE A 102 -11.04 6.99 -0.56
N LEU A 103 -11.48 7.71 -1.60
CA LEU A 103 -10.95 9.03 -1.96
C LEU A 103 -11.70 10.20 -1.28
N ARG A 104 -12.82 9.94 -0.59
CA ARG A 104 -13.57 10.96 0.13
C ARG A 104 -13.11 11.03 1.59
N ALA A 105 -12.47 12.15 1.96
CA ALA A 105 -11.96 12.37 3.31
C ALA A 105 -13.03 12.33 4.42
N SER A 106 -14.31 12.52 4.07
CA SER A 106 -15.46 12.38 4.97
C SER A 106 -15.83 10.93 5.28
N TYR A 107 -15.35 9.97 4.49
CA TYR A 107 -15.69 8.55 4.59
C TYR A 107 -14.50 7.69 5.02
N ALA A 108 -13.33 7.96 4.44
CA ALA A 108 -12.09 7.29 4.82
C ALA A 108 -10.95 8.30 4.94
N ARG A 109 -10.05 8.05 5.89
CA ARG A 109 -8.77 8.76 6.00
C ARG A 109 -7.64 7.75 5.94
N MET A 110 -6.67 8.00 5.08
CA MET A 110 -5.52 7.14 4.88
C MET A 110 -4.26 7.87 5.32
N PHE A 111 -3.49 7.23 6.17
CA PHE A 111 -2.18 7.71 6.59
C PHE A 111 -1.14 6.70 6.16
N THR A 112 -0.01 7.21 5.70
CA THR A 112 1.10 6.38 5.27
C THR A 112 2.37 6.83 5.95
N TYR A 113 3.10 5.89 6.52
CA TYR A 113 4.33 6.14 7.24
C TYR A 113 5.46 5.26 6.69
N SER A 114 6.67 5.80 6.71
CA SER A 114 7.90 5.05 6.40
C SER A 114 8.80 5.11 7.62
N ALA A 115 9.30 3.94 8.04
CA ALA A 115 10.24 3.86 9.15
C ALA A 115 11.63 4.40 8.80
N ASP A 116 11.99 4.46 7.50
CA ASP A 116 13.18 5.16 7.04
C ASP A 116 12.92 6.68 7.00
N PRO A 117 13.66 7.48 7.78
CA PRO A 117 13.43 8.92 7.89
C PRO A 117 13.85 9.69 6.62
N THR A 118 14.82 9.16 5.86
CA THR A 118 15.29 9.78 4.62
C THR A 118 14.19 9.65 3.56
N TYR A 119 13.70 8.43 3.35
CA TYR A 119 12.61 8.20 2.41
C TYR A 119 11.33 8.88 2.88
N TYR A 120 10.98 8.83 4.17
CA TYR A 120 9.77 9.49 4.67
C TYR A 120 9.76 10.99 4.34
N LYS A 121 10.89 11.68 4.60
CA LYS A 121 11.07 13.10 4.25
C LYS A 121 11.01 13.33 2.74
N ASN A 122 11.66 12.48 1.96
CA ASN A 122 11.82 12.65 0.52
C ASN A 122 10.63 12.13 -0.31
N ARG A 123 9.67 11.45 0.33
CA ARG A 123 8.57 10.76 -0.36
C ARG A 123 7.75 11.64 -1.29
N PRO A 124 7.37 12.88 -0.94
CA PRO A 124 6.62 13.74 -1.86
C PRO A 124 7.39 14.02 -3.16
N GLU A 125 8.68 14.34 -3.08
CA GLU A 125 9.51 14.60 -4.26
C GLU A 125 9.75 13.31 -5.05
N PHE A 126 9.98 12.18 -4.36
CA PHE A 126 10.10 10.88 -5.02
C PHE A 126 8.86 10.55 -5.87
N ILE A 127 7.65 10.75 -5.34
CA ILE A 127 6.41 10.48 -6.07
C ILE A 127 6.32 11.39 -7.30
N LYS A 128 6.64 12.67 -7.16
CA LYS A 128 6.64 13.63 -8.27
C LYS A 128 7.63 13.24 -9.37
N GLU A 129 8.88 12.93 -9.02
CA GLU A 129 9.89 12.47 -9.98
C GLU A 129 9.49 11.12 -10.61
N MET A 130 8.88 10.21 -9.85
CA MET A 130 8.40 8.92 -10.34
C MET A 130 7.28 9.09 -11.36
N ILE A 131 6.34 10.01 -11.14
CA ILE A 131 5.29 10.32 -12.11
C ILE A 131 5.92 10.85 -13.40
N GLY A 132 6.85 11.81 -13.33
CA GLY A 132 7.54 12.33 -14.50
C GLY A 132 8.36 11.27 -15.25
N LEU A 133 8.90 10.27 -14.54
CA LEU A 133 9.61 9.14 -15.14
C LEU A 133 8.66 8.16 -15.85
N LEU A 134 7.42 8.04 -15.37
CA LEU A 134 6.40 7.12 -15.89
C LEU A 134 5.47 7.75 -16.94
N ASP A 135 5.56 9.05 -17.16
CA ASP A 135 4.83 9.82 -18.19
C ASP A 135 5.77 10.09 -19.38
N PRO A 136 5.83 9.16 -20.36
CA PRO A 136 6.85 9.14 -21.43
C PRO A 136 6.66 10.19 -22.53
#